data_AF-A0A840IKT9-F1
#
_entry.id   AF-A0A840IKT9-F1
#
_cell.length_a   1.000
_cell.length_b   1.000
_cell.length_c   1.000
_cell.angle_alpha   90.00
_cell.angle_beta   90.00
_cell.angle_gamma   90.00
#
_symmetry.space_group_name_H-M   'P 1'
#
loop_
_entity.id
_entity.type
_entity.pdbx_description
1 polymer ?
#
loop_
_entity_poly.entity_id
_entity_poly.type
_entity_poly.pdbx_seq_one_letter_code
_entity_poly.pdbx_strand_id
1 'polypeptide(L)' 'MNVQLHHRISKRSWTGRADEQAIALTAPVLMTEPPAVRERDADRVEDRALYHCHCGYVFQAPVSTSVGCPHCGSAQAW' A
#
# COMPACT_ATOMS: atom_id res chain seq x y z
N MET A 1 -32.29 19.72 -36.01
CA MET A 1 -33.59 19.07 -35.78
C MET A 1 -33.36 17.80 -34.98
N ASN A 2 -33.94 17.75 -33.79
CA ASN A 2 -33.65 16.81 -32.70
C ASN A 2 -33.91 15.35 -33.07
N VAL A 3 -32.99 14.45 -32.69
CA VAL A 3 -33.26 13.00 -32.63
C VAL A 3 -33.32 12.62 -31.15
N GLN A 4 -34.51 12.19 -30.75
CA GLN A 4 -34.98 11.87 -29.41
C GLN A 4 -34.23 10.65 -28.83
N LEU A 5 -33.73 10.77 -27.59
CA LEU A 5 -33.34 9.63 -26.75
C LEU A 5 -34.59 8.87 -26.29
N HIS A 6 -34.64 7.56 -26.52
CA HIS A 6 -35.48 6.63 -25.76
C HIS A 6 -34.64 5.46 -25.24
N HIS A 7 -34.07 5.64 -24.05
CA HIS A 7 -33.52 4.55 -23.24
C HIS A 7 -34.66 3.58 -22.87
N ARG A 8 -34.64 2.37 -23.46
CA ARG A 8 -35.49 1.26 -23.03
C ARG A 8 -34.84 0.57 -21.82
N ILE A 9 -35.26 0.98 -20.62
CA ILE A 9 -34.94 0.26 -19.38
C ILE A 9 -35.70 -1.07 -19.40
N SER A 10 -34.97 -2.16 -19.61
CA SER A 10 -35.48 -3.53 -19.64
C SER A 10 -35.81 -4.01 -18.23
N LYS A 11 -37.10 -4.12 -17.92
CA LYS A 11 -37.65 -4.77 -16.71
C LYS A 11 -37.22 -6.25 -16.68
N ARG A 12 -36.12 -6.59 -16.01
CA ARG A 12 -35.84 -7.98 -15.62
C ARG A 12 -36.39 -8.20 -14.22
N SER A 13 -37.61 -8.73 -14.19
CA SER A 13 -38.26 -9.30 -13.02
C SER A 13 -37.42 -10.45 -12.46
N TRP A 14 -36.74 -10.20 -11.34
CA TRP A 14 -36.07 -11.24 -10.57
C TRP A 14 -37.07 -11.87 -9.60
N THR A 15 -37.65 -13.00 -10.00
CA THR A 15 -38.39 -13.89 -9.09
C THR A 15 -38.06 -15.34 -9.40
N GLY A 16 -37.49 -16.05 -8.43
CA GLY A 16 -37.27 -17.51 -8.44
C GLY A 16 -35.86 -17.86 -7.95
N ARG A 17 -35.67 -18.09 -6.64
CA ARG A 17 -35.67 -19.40 -5.96
C ARG A 17 -34.48 -20.31 -6.34
N ALA A 18 -33.56 -20.39 -5.37
CA ALA A 18 -32.92 -21.58 -4.82
C ALA A 18 -32.23 -22.58 -5.75
N ASP A 19 -30.89 -22.57 -5.68
CA ASP A 19 -30.00 -23.72 -5.84
C ASP A 19 -28.80 -23.41 -4.92
N GLU A 20 -28.83 -23.78 -3.64
CA GLU A 20 -28.48 -25.11 -3.10
C GLU A 20 -27.09 -25.59 -3.54
N GLN A 21 -26.04 -24.93 -3.06
CA GLN A 21 -24.74 -25.58 -2.89
C GLN A 21 -24.25 -25.42 -1.46
N ALA A 22 -24.81 -26.28 -0.60
CA ALA A 22 -24.27 -26.60 0.71
C ALA A 22 -23.05 -27.49 0.51
N ILE A 23 -21.85 -26.91 0.61
CA ILE A 23 -20.63 -27.69 0.83
C ILE A 23 -20.49 -27.85 2.34
N ALA A 24 -20.95 -28.99 2.84
CA ALA A 24 -20.77 -29.39 4.23
C ALA A 24 -19.31 -29.76 4.50
N LEU A 25 -18.71 -29.01 5.43
CA LEU A 25 -17.85 -29.49 6.51
C LEU A 25 -16.68 -30.43 6.16
N THR A 26 -15.51 -29.83 5.96
CA THR A 26 -14.27 -30.38 6.53
C THR A 26 -13.40 -29.22 7.00
N ALA A 27 -13.60 -28.79 8.25
CA ALA A 27 -12.62 -27.96 8.93
C ALA A 27 -11.57 -28.88 9.55
N PRO A 28 -10.32 -28.91 9.07
CA PRO A 28 -9.26 -29.53 9.85
C PRO A 28 -9.07 -28.73 11.15
N VAL A 29 -9.04 -29.48 12.26
CA VAL A 29 -8.86 -28.97 13.61
C VAL A 29 -7.59 -28.13 13.69
N LEU A 30 -7.79 -26.92 14.19
CA LEU A 30 -6.86 -25.90 14.65
C LEU A 30 -5.56 -26.47 15.24
N MET A 31 -4.51 -26.55 14.42
CA MET A 31 -3.15 -26.33 14.91
C MET A 31 -3.03 -24.81 15.09
N THR A 32 -3.10 -24.32 16.33
CA THR A 32 -2.78 -22.92 16.62
C THR A 32 -1.29 -22.76 16.36
N GLU A 33 -0.93 -22.44 15.12
CA GLU A 33 0.33 -21.76 14.82
C GLU A 33 0.44 -20.61 15.83
N PRO A 34 1.57 -20.43 16.53
CA PRO A 34 1.79 -19.20 17.30
C PRO A 34 1.44 -18.04 16.37
N PRO A 35 0.76 -16.97 16.84
CA PRO A 35 0.28 -15.91 15.96
C PRO A 35 1.44 -15.52 15.06
N ALA A 36 1.30 -15.80 13.76
CA ALA A 36 2.33 -15.52 12.78
C ALA A 36 2.82 -14.13 13.11
N VAL A 37 4.09 -14.03 13.53
CA VAL A 37 4.71 -12.75 13.87
C VAL A 37 4.47 -11.93 12.62
N ARG A 38 3.54 -10.98 12.69
CA ARG A 38 3.25 -10.15 11.53
C ARG A 38 4.58 -9.48 11.25
N GLU A 39 5.27 -9.88 10.18
CA GLU A 39 6.44 -9.16 9.68
C GLU A 39 5.97 -7.76 9.31
N ARG A 40 5.82 -6.90 10.31
CA ARG A 40 5.40 -5.50 10.17
C ARG A 40 6.58 -4.61 9.79
N ASP A 41 7.77 -5.18 9.70
CA ASP A 41 9.02 -4.43 9.62
C ASP A 41 9.91 -4.81 8.42
N ALA A 42 9.45 -5.66 7.50
CA ALA A 42 10.32 -6.22 6.45
C ALA A 42 10.38 -5.46 5.11
N ASP A 43 9.58 -4.40 4.89
CA ASP A 43 9.54 -3.72 3.59
C ASP A 43 9.41 -2.19 3.71
N ARG A 44 10.18 -1.58 4.61
CA ARG A 44 10.32 -0.11 4.59
C ARG A 44 11.46 0.25 3.64
N VAL A 45 11.12 0.61 2.41
CA VAL A 45 12.06 1.28 1.51
C VAL A 45 12.48 2.61 2.16
N GLU A 46 13.72 2.68 2.62
CA GLU A 46 14.29 3.89 3.20
C GLU A 46 14.78 4.82 2.10
N ASP A 47 14.15 5.99 2.00
CA ASP A 47 14.55 7.04 1.07
C ASP A 47 15.84 7.72 1.56
N ARG A 48 16.93 7.50 0.82
CA ARG A 48 18.26 8.05 1.10
C ARG A 48 18.72 8.91 -0.06
N ALA A 49 19.23 10.10 0.24
CA ALA A 49 19.78 11.01 -0.74
C ALA A 49 21.29 11.19 -0.58
N LEU A 50 21.95 11.54 -1.69
CA LEU A 50 23.34 11.96 -1.73
C LEU A 50 23.41 13.47 -1.52
N TYR A 51 24.07 13.90 -0.45
CA TYR A 51 24.26 15.31 -0.10
C TYR A 51 25.68 15.77 -0.45
N HIS A 52 25.78 16.98 -0.99
CA HIS A 52 27.05 17.65 -1.30
C HIS A 52 27.21 18.85 -0.38
N CYS A 53 28.06 18.74 0.63
CA CYS A 53 28.33 19.86 1.52
C CYS A 53 29.26 20.88 0.85
N HIS A 54 29.09 22.17 1.18
CA HIS A 54 29.99 23.24 0.73
C HIS A 54 31.46 23.01 1.11
N CYS A 55 31.72 22.22 2.17
CA CYS A 55 33.06 21.84 2.58
C CYS A 55 33.72 20.80 1.65
N GLY A 56 33.01 20.37 0.60
CA GLY A 56 33.47 19.36 -0.36
C GLY A 56 33.15 17.92 0.04
N TYR A 57 32.62 17.68 1.24
CA TYR A 57 32.26 16.33 1.68
C TYR A 57 30.95 15.86 1.07
N VAL A 58 30.96 14.65 0.51
CA VAL A 58 29.80 14.00 -0.09
C VAL A 58 29.40 12.81 0.77
N PHE A 59 28.12 12.72 1.15
CA PHE A 59 27.65 11.67 2.04
C PHE A 59 26.19 11.30 1.77
N GLN A 60 25.80 10.09 2.16
CA GLN A 60 24.42 9.62 2.07
C GLN A 60 23.74 9.69 3.43
N ALA A 61 22.51 10.19 3.46
CA ALA A 61 21.70 10.25 4.66
C ALA A 61 20.20 10.09 4.30
N PRO A 62 19.34 9.71 5.27
CA PRO A 62 17.89 9.71 5.06
C PRO A 62 17.41 11.09 4.62
N VAL A 63 16.46 11.12 3.68
CA VAL A 63 15.83 12.38 3.26
C VAL A 63 15.09 12.98 4.46
N SER A 64 15.55 14.15 4.89
CA SER A 64 15.02 14.89 6.04
C SER A 64 15.07 16.37 5.73
N THR A 65 14.23 17.17 6.39
CA THR A 65 14.20 18.64 6.25
C THR A 65 15.48 19.32 6.76
N SER A 66 16.26 18.64 7.60
CA SER A 66 17.55 19.11 8.07
C SER A 66 18.53 17.95 8.22
N VAL A 67 19.71 18.08 7.61
CA VAL A 67 20.79 17.09 7.69
C VAL A 67 22.10 17.79 8.03
N GLY A 68 22.81 17.32 9.06
CA GLY A 68 24.13 17.83 9.42
C GLY A 68 25.23 17.13 8.63
N CYS A 69 26.21 17.88 8.12
CA CYS A 69 27.41 17.29 7.53
C CYS A 69 28.26 16.62 8.62
N PRO A 70 28.60 15.32 8.52
CA PRO A 70 29.40 14.63 9.53
C PRO A 70 30.86 15.10 9.58
N HIS A 71 31.31 15.84 8.55
CA HIS A 71 32.67 16.38 8.50
C HIS A 71 32.81 17.76 9.17
N CYS A 72 31.92 18.72 8.85
CA CYS A 72 32.03 20.11 9.33
C CYS A 72 30.88 20.56 10.23
N GLY A 73 29.84 19.73 10.43
CA GLY A 73 28.67 20.06 11.23
C GLY A 73 27.69 21.06 10.59
N SER A 74 27.96 21.57 9.38
CA SER A 74 27.05 22.48 8.69
C SER A 74 25.72 21.80 8.39
N ALA A 75 24.61 22.48 8.70
CA ALA A 75 23.27 22.03 8.33
C ALA A 75 23.02 22.25 6.84
N GLN A 76 22.44 21.24 6.19
CA GLN A 76 21.90 21.30 4.84
C GLN A 76 20.38 21.14 4.93
N ALA A 77 19.67 22.10 4.36
CA ALA A 77 18.22 22.09 4.18
C ALA A 77 17.93 22.28 2.69
N TRP A 78 16.86 21.65 2.21
CA TRP A 78 16.35 21.75 0.85
C TRP A 78 14.98 22.41 0.85
#